data_AF-A0A7S3ANE1-F1
#
_entry.id   AF-A0A7S3ANE1-F1
#
_cell.length_a   1.000
_cell.length_b   1.000
_cell.length_c   1.000
_cell.angle_alpha   90.00
_cell.angle_beta   90.00
_cell.angle_gamma   90.00
#
_symmetry.space_group_name_H-M   'P 1'
#
loop_
_entity.id
_entity.type
_entity.pdbx_description
1 polymer ?
#
loop_
_entity_poly.entity_id
_entity_poly.type
_entity_poly.pdbx_seq_one_letter_code
_entity_poly.pdbx_strand_id
1 'polypeptide(L)'
;FSYADLKGLLRGADAHRLLVSRFQKGGTIVRKGDRSTFVAILLQGELGIRLGKGAGFPRRLHKGALFGERAMFEPNGGASPRDADVVALTDGFITTILYSDVKLMATAQPELLERLSTRLAEAALEEQLADVGMSLDDLEAGSRKRQVAALLENQESARWDEKHQQLLRSEAFYADLVAEIAHRARRAEARRQAADTAGAAVSWDG
;
A
#
# COMPACT_ATOMS: atom_id res chain seq x y z
N PHE A 1 -8.72 2.25 12.04
CA PHE A 1 -7.27 2.14 12.28
C PHE A 1 -6.76 3.53 12.57
N SER A 2 -6.31 3.79 13.79
CA SER A 2 -5.91 5.11 14.26
C SER A 2 -4.41 5.37 14.05
N TYR A 3 -3.98 6.62 14.15
CA TYR A 3 -2.55 6.94 14.23
C TYR A 3 -1.87 6.25 15.43
N ALA A 4 -2.60 6.03 16.52
CA ALA A 4 -2.09 5.31 17.69
C ALA A 4 -1.84 3.83 17.37
N ASP A 5 -2.72 3.17 16.59
CA ASP A 5 -2.50 1.80 16.11
C ASP A 5 -1.26 1.73 15.22
N LEU A 6 -1.10 2.70 14.31
CA LEU A 6 0.04 2.80 13.41
C LEU A 6 1.34 3.06 14.20
N LYS A 7 1.29 3.89 15.24
CA LYS A 7 2.41 4.13 16.15
C LYS A 7 2.71 2.92 17.03
N GLY A 8 1.71 2.14 17.43
CA GLY A 8 1.87 0.86 18.12
C GLY A 8 2.59 -0.16 17.23
N LEU A 9 2.18 -0.25 15.97
CA LEU A 9 2.81 -1.07 14.94
C LEU A 9 4.27 -0.66 14.71
N LEU A 10 4.57 0.64 14.75
CA LEU A 10 5.94 1.17 14.67
C LEU A 10 6.78 0.95 15.95
N ARG A 11 6.15 0.79 17.12
CA ARG A 11 6.85 0.71 18.43
C ARG A 11 7.20 -0.70 18.87
N GLY A 12 6.37 -1.69 18.52
CA GLY A 12 6.67 -3.10 18.82
C GLY A 12 7.56 -3.78 17.76
N ALA A 13 7.95 -3.04 16.73
CA ALA A 13 8.65 -3.55 15.57
C ALA A 13 10.17 -3.37 15.69
N ASP A 14 10.80 -4.07 16.63
CA ASP A 14 12.25 -4.29 16.52
C ASP A 14 12.61 -5.21 15.33
N ALA A 15 11.61 -5.83 14.67
CA ALA A 15 11.80 -6.70 13.49
C ALA A 15 10.94 -6.35 12.24
N HIS A 16 9.89 -5.52 12.34
CA HIS A 16 9.01 -5.22 11.19
C HIS A 16 9.26 -3.81 10.66
N ARG A 17 10.18 -3.70 9.69
CA ARG A 17 10.48 -2.42 9.05
C ARG A 17 9.33 -2.01 8.14
N LEU A 18 8.40 -1.20 8.67
CA LEU A 18 7.50 -0.43 7.83
C LEU A 18 8.31 0.42 6.86
N LEU A 19 8.11 0.19 5.56
CA LEU A 19 8.81 0.93 4.52
C LEU A 19 8.04 2.22 4.23
N VAL A 20 8.55 3.34 4.73
CA VAL A 20 8.01 4.66 4.42
C VAL A 20 8.68 5.18 3.13
N SER A 21 7.86 5.46 2.12
CA SER A 21 8.32 5.96 0.83
C SER A 21 7.71 7.33 0.52
N ARG A 22 8.53 8.26 0.03
CA ARG A 22 8.07 9.54 -0.52
C ARG A 22 7.65 9.36 -1.99
N PHE A 23 6.59 10.06 -2.39
CA PHE A 23 6.20 10.19 -3.79
C PHE A 23 6.08 11.67 -4.18
N GLN A 24 6.11 11.92 -5.50
CA GLN A 24 5.91 13.24 -6.09
C GLN A 24 4.63 13.24 -6.93
N LYS A 25 3.98 14.40 -7.02
CA LYS A 25 2.81 14.63 -7.88
C LYS A 25 3.08 14.12 -9.31
N GLY A 26 2.08 13.45 -9.87
CA GLY A 26 2.14 12.79 -11.18
C GLY A 26 2.85 11.44 -11.19
N GLY A 27 3.56 11.08 -10.11
CA GLY A 27 4.20 9.78 -9.96
C GLY A 27 3.18 8.64 -9.90
N THR A 28 3.47 7.54 -10.60
CA THR A 28 2.70 6.29 -10.49
C THR A 28 3.30 5.42 -9.39
N ILE A 29 2.48 5.08 -8.39
CA ILE A 29 2.86 4.32 -7.20
C ILE A 29 2.62 2.83 -7.44
N VAL A 30 1.48 2.51 -8.05
CA VAL A 30 1.09 1.15 -8.46
C VAL A 30 0.65 1.23 -9.91
N ARG A 31 1.05 0.26 -10.75
CA ARG A 31 0.52 0.12 -12.10
C ARG A 31 -0.45 -1.04 -12.17
N LYS A 32 -1.51 -0.86 -12.96
CA LYS A 32 -2.39 -1.96 -13.35
C LYS A 32 -1.56 -3.09 -13.99
N GLY A 33 -1.83 -4.31 -13.60
CA GLY A 33 -1.11 -5.50 -14.05
C GLY A 33 0.14 -5.83 -13.23
N ASP A 34 0.62 -4.92 -12.36
CA ASP A 34 1.71 -5.25 -11.45
C ASP A 34 1.31 -6.40 -10.54
N ARG A 35 2.29 -7.20 -10.10
CA ARG A 35 2.04 -8.24 -9.11
C ARG A 35 1.67 -7.62 -7.76
N SER A 36 0.67 -8.16 -7.09
CA SER A 36 0.31 -7.70 -5.75
C SER A 36 1.20 -8.34 -4.69
N THR A 37 2.05 -7.55 -4.04
CA THR A 37 3.00 -8.04 -3.02
C THR A 37 2.91 -7.30 -1.69
N PHE A 38 2.06 -6.29 -1.61
CA PHE A 38 1.95 -5.40 -0.46
C PHE A 38 0.58 -4.74 -0.35
N VAL A 39 0.28 -4.21 0.83
CA VAL A 39 -0.72 -3.16 1.02
C VAL A 39 -0.03 -1.88 1.44
N ALA A 40 -0.64 -0.73 1.15
CA ALA A 40 -0.09 0.56 1.53
C ALA A 40 -1.13 1.45 2.22
N ILE A 41 -0.64 2.30 3.12
CA ILE A 41 -1.43 3.31 3.81
C ILE A 41 -0.90 4.69 3.38
N LEU A 42 -1.80 5.57 2.94
CA LEU A 42 -1.47 6.95 2.61
C LEU A 42 -1.27 7.77 3.89
N LEU A 43 -0.03 8.18 4.18
CA LEU A 43 0.30 8.95 5.39
C LEU A 43 0.09 10.46 5.19
N GLN A 44 0.34 10.94 3.97
CA GLN A 44 0.20 12.35 3.59
C GLN A 44 0.06 12.46 2.06
N GLY A 45 -0.71 13.44 1.60
CA GLY A 45 -0.95 13.72 0.20
C GLY A 45 -2.33 13.26 -0.26
N GLU A 46 -2.51 13.17 -1.57
CA GLU A 46 -3.73 12.72 -2.23
C GLU A 46 -3.33 11.85 -3.43
N LEU A 47 -4.00 10.70 -3.57
CA LEU A 47 -3.80 9.78 -4.68
C LEU A 47 -5.09 9.64 -5.47
N GLY A 48 -4.98 9.29 -6.74
CA GLY A 48 -6.10 8.96 -7.61
C GLY A 48 -5.97 7.54 -8.14
N ILE A 49 -7.06 6.79 -8.12
CA ILE A 49 -7.15 5.47 -8.74
C ILE A 49 -7.59 5.67 -10.19
N ARG A 50 -6.89 5.04 -11.15
CA ARG A 50 -7.17 5.15 -12.58
C ARG A 50 -7.27 3.76 -13.22
N LEU A 51 -8.42 3.46 -13.81
CA LEU A 51 -8.75 2.13 -14.35
C LEU A 51 -8.17 1.84 -15.76
N GLY A 52 -7.65 2.86 -16.44
CA GLY A 52 -7.06 2.76 -17.77
C GLY A 52 -6.40 4.06 -18.24
N LYS A 53 -5.56 3.97 -19.29
CA LYS A 53 -4.88 5.13 -19.88
C LYS A 53 -5.92 6.14 -20.42
N GLY A 54 -5.78 7.41 -20.05
CA GLY A 54 -6.68 8.49 -20.46
C GLY A 54 -7.97 8.61 -19.66
N ALA A 55 -8.26 7.65 -18.75
CA ALA A 55 -9.36 7.80 -17.81
C ALA A 55 -9.03 8.85 -16.74
N GLY A 56 -10.06 9.53 -16.23
CA GLY A 56 -9.95 10.36 -15.04
C GLY A 56 -9.68 9.54 -13.78
N PHE A 57 -9.84 10.17 -12.61
CA PHE A 57 -9.70 9.52 -11.31
C PHE A 57 -11.08 9.29 -10.70
N PRO A 58 -11.76 8.17 -11.01
CA PRO A 58 -13.09 7.88 -10.45
C PRO A 58 -13.09 7.83 -8.92
N ARG A 59 -11.96 7.49 -8.31
CA ARG A 59 -11.77 7.46 -6.86
C ARG A 59 -10.50 8.22 -6.46
N ARG A 60 -10.62 9.01 -5.40
CA ARG A 60 -9.51 9.73 -4.76
C ARG A 60 -9.29 9.16 -3.37
N LEU A 61 -8.02 9.01 -3.02
CA LEU A 61 -7.59 8.50 -1.73
C LEU A 61 -6.98 9.65 -0.91
N HIS A 62 -7.41 9.76 0.33
CA HIS A 62 -6.95 10.77 1.27
C HIS A 62 -6.14 10.13 2.40
N LYS A 63 -5.48 10.96 3.23
CA LYS A 63 -4.70 10.51 4.38
C LYS A 63 -5.47 9.47 5.21
N GLY A 64 -4.81 8.36 5.52
CA GLY A 64 -5.36 7.22 6.24
C GLY A 64 -5.99 6.15 5.35
N ALA A 65 -6.21 6.44 4.06
CA ALA A 65 -6.72 5.46 3.12
C ALA A 65 -5.76 4.29 2.95
N LEU A 66 -6.34 3.09 2.92
CA LEU A 66 -5.70 1.85 2.51
C LEU A 66 -5.87 1.69 1.00
N PHE A 67 -4.85 1.11 0.35
CA PHE A 67 -4.97 0.68 -1.03
C PHE A 67 -4.10 -0.55 -1.32
N GLY A 68 -4.51 -1.32 -2.33
CA GLY A 68 -3.84 -2.55 -2.74
C GLY A 68 -4.20 -3.77 -1.90
N GLU A 69 -5.22 -3.67 -1.05
CA GLU A 69 -5.80 -4.74 -0.25
C GLU A 69 -6.66 -5.68 -1.08
N ARG A 70 -7.30 -5.26 -2.17
CA ARG A 70 -8.25 -6.11 -2.89
C ARG A 70 -7.65 -7.43 -3.36
N ALA A 71 -6.51 -7.35 -4.03
CA ALA A 71 -5.76 -8.52 -4.48
C ALA A 71 -5.34 -9.47 -3.34
N MET A 72 -5.24 -8.96 -2.11
CA MET A 72 -4.93 -9.74 -0.90
C MET A 72 -6.02 -10.77 -0.57
N PHE A 73 -7.28 -10.41 -0.80
CA PHE A 73 -8.46 -11.20 -0.43
C PHE A 73 -9.11 -11.93 -1.61
N GLU A 74 -8.61 -11.74 -2.83
CA GLU A 74 -9.08 -12.51 -3.97
C GLU A 74 -8.77 -14.01 -3.77
N PRO A 75 -9.57 -14.93 -4.36
CA PRO A 75 -9.38 -16.38 -4.20
C PRO A 75 -7.98 -16.87 -4.56
N ASN A 76 -7.30 -16.13 -5.45
CA ASN A 76 -5.92 -16.38 -5.83
C ASN A 76 -4.90 -15.82 -4.82
N GLY A 77 -5.33 -15.40 -3.63
CA GLY A 77 -4.54 -15.06 -2.46
C GLY A 77 -3.33 -14.19 -2.70
N GLY A 78 -3.52 -12.97 -3.21
CA GLY A 78 -2.42 -12.05 -3.52
C GLY A 78 -1.74 -12.30 -4.86
N ALA A 79 -2.03 -13.38 -5.59
CA ALA A 79 -1.44 -13.62 -6.90
C ALA A 79 -2.12 -12.83 -8.03
N SER A 80 -3.29 -12.26 -7.76
CA SER A 80 -4.00 -11.44 -8.73
C SER A 80 -3.21 -10.16 -9.04
N PRO A 81 -3.07 -9.81 -10.34
CA PRO A 81 -2.49 -8.55 -10.73
C PRO A 81 -3.30 -7.37 -10.18
N ARG A 82 -2.65 -6.22 -10.02
CA ARG A 82 -3.33 -4.96 -9.71
C ARG A 82 -4.35 -4.65 -10.81
N ASP A 83 -5.53 -4.23 -10.39
CA ASP A 83 -6.67 -3.91 -11.25
C ASP A 83 -6.65 -2.46 -11.79
N ALA A 84 -5.92 -1.57 -11.10
CA ALA A 84 -5.85 -0.15 -11.40
C ALA A 84 -4.45 0.45 -11.20
N ASP A 85 -4.21 1.58 -11.85
CA ASP A 85 -3.10 2.46 -11.53
C ASP A 85 -3.44 3.27 -10.27
N VAL A 86 -2.44 3.52 -9.42
CA VAL A 86 -2.51 4.50 -8.33
C VAL A 86 -1.51 5.60 -8.63
N VAL A 87 -2.01 6.83 -8.80
CA VAL A 87 -1.24 7.99 -9.23
C VAL A 87 -1.29 9.08 -8.17
N ALA A 88 -0.15 9.70 -7.89
CA ALA A 88 -0.05 10.82 -6.98
C ALA A 88 -0.66 12.09 -7.57
N LEU A 89 -1.67 12.66 -6.90
CA LEU A 89 -2.29 13.94 -7.28
C LEU A 89 -1.58 15.13 -6.63
N THR A 90 -0.92 14.90 -5.49
CA THR A 90 -0.05 15.83 -4.77
C THR A 90 1.26 15.14 -4.36
N ASP A 91 2.20 15.86 -3.76
CA ASP A 91 3.38 15.25 -3.12
C ASP A 91 2.99 14.63 -1.77
N GLY A 92 3.69 13.57 -1.34
CA GLY A 92 3.33 12.92 -0.09
C GLY A 92 4.15 11.71 0.30
N PHE A 93 3.61 10.94 1.25
CA PHE A 93 4.24 9.77 1.84
C PHE A 93 3.24 8.61 1.97
N ILE A 94 3.72 7.41 1.71
CA ILE A 94 3.02 6.16 2.02
C ILE A 94 3.86 5.32 2.96
N THR A 95 3.22 4.44 3.71
CA THR A 95 3.88 3.28 4.33
C THR A 95 3.39 2.02 3.67
N THR A 96 4.29 1.06 3.49
CA THR A 96 4.02 -0.21 2.84
C THR A 96 4.17 -1.35 3.85
N ILE A 97 3.21 -2.27 3.85
CA ILE A 97 3.25 -3.52 4.59
C ILE A 97 3.31 -4.65 3.56
N LEU A 98 4.42 -5.38 3.56
CA LEU A 98 4.54 -6.55 2.69
C LEU A 98 3.65 -7.67 3.20
N TYR A 99 3.12 -8.49 2.29
CA TYR A 99 2.34 -9.66 2.69
C TYR A 99 3.14 -10.66 3.54
N SER A 100 4.46 -10.72 3.34
CA SER A 100 5.39 -11.46 4.20
C SER A 100 5.36 -11.00 5.65
N ASP A 101 5.29 -9.68 5.85
CA ASP A 101 5.37 -9.07 7.18
C ASP A 101 4.07 -9.28 7.93
N VAL A 102 2.92 -9.33 7.22
CA VAL A 102 1.62 -9.69 7.80
C VAL A 102 1.68 -11.05 8.51
N LYS A 103 2.35 -12.04 7.91
CA LYS A 103 2.52 -13.35 8.54
C LYS A 103 3.45 -13.29 9.75
N LEU A 104 4.57 -12.58 9.64
CA LEU A 104 5.49 -12.47 10.77
C LEU A 104 4.84 -11.74 11.96
N MET A 105 3.95 -10.79 11.69
CA MET A 105 3.11 -10.14 12.71
C MET A 105 2.16 -11.12 13.41
N ALA A 106 1.72 -12.20 12.75
CA ALA A 106 0.87 -13.23 13.38
C ALA A 106 1.55 -13.87 14.60
N THR A 107 2.85 -14.15 14.46
CA THR A 107 3.64 -14.78 15.53
C THR A 107 4.03 -13.77 16.61
N ALA A 108 4.43 -12.56 16.21
CA ALA A 108 4.95 -11.57 17.15
C ALA A 108 3.86 -10.80 17.90
N GLN A 109 2.75 -10.47 17.22
CA GLN A 109 1.71 -9.55 17.72
C GLN A 109 0.32 -9.95 17.17
N PRO A 110 -0.25 -11.09 17.61
CA PRO A 110 -1.50 -11.63 17.07
C PRO A 110 -2.69 -10.67 17.17
N GLU A 111 -2.83 -9.96 18.29
CA GLU A 111 -3.90 -8.97 18.49
C GLU A 111 -3.80 -7.77 17.53
N LEU A 112 -2.58 -7.41 17.13
CA LEU A 112 -2.38 -6.34 16.15
C LEU A 112 -2.70 -6.84 14.75
N LEU A 113 -2.30 -8.07 14.42
CA LEU A 113 -2.65 -8.70 13.16
C LEU A 113 -4.16 -8.83 12.98
N GLU A 114 -4.89 -9.24 14.03
CA GLU A 114 -6.35 -9.36 13.98
C GLU A 114 -7.00 -8.01 13.64
N ARG A 115 -6.58 -6.94 14.34
CA ARG A 115 -7.04 -5.57 14.08
C ARG A 115 -6.67 -5.08 12.69
N LEU A 116 -5.46 -5.36 12.21
CA LEU A 116 -5.01 -5.00 10.87
C LEU A 116 -5.81 -5.75 9.81
N SER A 117 -5.93 -7.07 9.92
CA SER A 117 -6.63 -7.92 8.96
C SER A 117 -8.10 -7.57 8.86
N THR A 118 -8.75 -7.30 10.00
CA THR A 118 -10.14 -6.80 10.03
C THR A 118 -10.26 -5.48 9.26
N ARG A 119 -9.33 -4.54 9.46
CA ARG A 119 -9.36 -3.24 8.76
C ARG A 119 -9.08 -3.36 7.27
N LEU A 120 -8.19 -4.28 6.88
CA LEU A 120 -7.93 -4.59 5.48
C LEU A 120 -9.16 -5.23 4.82
N ALA A 121 -9.84 -6.15 5.50
CA ALA A 121 -11.06 -6.77 5.02
C ALA A 121 -12.21 -5.76 4.91
N GLU A 122 -12.37 -4.85 5.87
CA GLU A 122 -13.33 -3.74 5.78
C GLU A 122 -13.06 -2.83 4.58
N ALA A 123 -11.79 -2.45 4.35
CA ALA A 123 -11.42 -1.61 3.21
C ALA A 123 -11.68 -2.31 1.87
N ALA A 124 -11.34 -3.60 1.77
CA ALA A 124 -11.63 -4.41 0.58
C ALA A 124 -13.13 -4.52 0.31
N LEU A 125 -13.94 -4.69 1.37
CA LEU A 125 -15.40 -4.73 1.26
C LEU A 125 -15.96 -3.37 0.84
N GLU A 126 -15.46 -2.27 1.41
CA GLU A 126 -15.87 -0.91 1.01
C GLU A 126 -15.60 -0.66 -0.47
N GLU A 127 -14.47 -1.13 -0.99
CA GLU A 127 -14.15 -1.06 -2.41
C GLU A 127 -15.10 -1.91 -3.27
N GLN A 128 -15.41 -3.15 -2.85
CA GLN A 128 -16.38 -4.00 -3.55
C GLN A 128 -17.80 -3.40 -3.58
N LEU A 129 -18.21 -2.74 -2.51
CA LEU A 129 -19.51 -2.06 -2.44
C LEU A 129 -19.53 -0.81 -3.33
N ALA A 130 -18.42 -0.08 -3.41
CA ALA A 130 -18.31 1.09 -4.27
C ALA A 130 -18.53 0.74 -5.76
N ASP A 131 -18.13 -0.47 -6.20
CA ASP A 131 -18.37 -0.97 -7.56
C ASP A 131 -19.87 -1.10 -7.91
N VAL A 132 -20.73 -1.28 -6.89
CA VAL A 132 -22.20 -1.35 -7.04
C VAL A 132 -22.92 -0.10 -6.52
N GLY A 133 -22.18 0.97 -6.23
CA GLY A 133 -22.73 2.23 -5.74
C GLY A 133 -23.25 2.19 -4.29
N MET A 134 -22.73 1.27 -3.48
CA MET A 134 -23.05 1.14 -2.05
C MET A 134 -21.85 1.51 -1.18
N SER A 135 -22.13 1.79 0.09
CA SER A 135 -21.15 2.03 1.16
C SER A 135 -21.31 1.01 2.29
N LEU A 136 -20.32 0.93 3.18
CA LEU A 136 -20.41 0.07 4.38
C LEU A 136 -21.58 0.43 5.29
N ASP A 137 -22.02 1.69 5.29
CA ASP A 137 -23.12 2.18 6.12
C ASP A 137 -24.50 1.76 5.57
N ASP A 138 -24.56 1.37 4.30
CA ASP A 138 -25.76 0.82 3.67
C ASP A 138 -25.99 -0.66 4.02
N LEU A 139 -25.00 -1.32 4.64
CA LEU A 139 -25.11 -2.71 5.07
C LEU A 139 -25.63 -2.84 6.49
N GLU A 140 -26.55 -3.78 6.70
CA GLU A 140 -26.89 -4.23 8.04
C GLU A 140 -25.65 -4.78 8.77
N ALA A 141 -25.51 -4.47 10.07
CA ALA A 141 -24.36 -4.85 10.87
C ALA A 141 -24.05 -6.37 10.83
N GLY A 142 -25.09 -7.21 10.80
CA GLY A 142 -24.94 -8.67 10.67
C GLY A 142 -24.40 -9.09 9.29
N SER A 143 -24.82 -8.41 8.22
CA SER A 143 -24.33 -8.64 6.86
C SER A 143 -22.87 -8.23 6.73
N ARG A 144 -22.51 -7.03 7.22
CA ARG A 144 -21.12 -6.55 7.26
C ARG A 144 -20.21 -7.54 7.99
N LYS A 145 -20.60 -8.00 9.19
CA LYS A 145 -19.80 -8.96 9.96
C LYS A 145 -19.58 -10.27 9.21
N ARG A 146 -20.61 -10.82 8.55
CA ARG A 146 -20.48 -12.05 7.75
C ARG A 146 -19.57 -11.87 6.54
N GLN A 147 -19.69 -10.75 5.83
CA GLN A 147 -18.86 -10.48 4.64
C GLN A 147 -17.38 -10.25 5.01
N VAL A 148 -17.11 -9.53 6.10
CA VAL A 148 -15.75 -9.39 6.63
C VAL A 148 -15.18 -10.75 7.05
N ALA A 149 -15.95 -11.58 7.75
CA ALA A 149 -15.51 -12.92 8.14
C ALA A 149 -15.18 -13.80 6.92
N ALA A 150 -15.99 -13.74 5.85
CA ALA A 150 -15.72 -14.48 4.62
C ALA A 150 -14.43 -14.03 3.92
N LEU A 151 -14.11 -12.73 3.93
CA LEU A 151 -12.84 -12.22 3.41
C LEU A 151 -11.65 -12.73 4.23
N LEU A 152 -11.77 -12.75 5.56
CA LEU A 152 -10.72 -13.30 6.43
C LEU A 152 -10.52 -14.81 6.20
N GLU A 153 -11.60 -15.59 6.04
CA GLU A 153 -11.52 -17.01 5.71
C GLU A 153 -10.84 -17.26 4.36
N ASN A 154 -11.13 -16.43 3.35
CA ASN A 154 -10.45 -16.46 2.06
C ASN A 154 -8.94 -16.15 2.20
N GLN A 155 -8.59 -15.18 3.06
CA GLN A 155 -7.21 -14.82 3.34
C GLN A 155 -6.44 -15.99 3.97
N GLU A 156 -7.03 -16.69 4.95
CA GLU A 156 -6.42 -17.86 5.58
C GLU A 156 -6.25 -19.02 4.58
N SER A 157 -7.27 -19.25 3.75
CA SER A 157 -7.28 -20.30 2.73
C SER A 157 -6.31 -20.06 1.57
N ALA A 158 -5.85 -18.83 1.39
CA ALA A 158 -5.04 -18.39 0.26
C ALA A 158 -3.58 -18.94 0.24
N ARG A 159 -3.19 -19.76 1.22
CA ARG A 159 -1.86 -20.42 1.36
C ARG A 159 -0.69 -19.46 1.17
N TRP A 160 -0.70 -18.40 1.95
CA TRP A 160 0.25 -17.28 1.87
C TRP A 160 1.71 -17.74 1.98
N ASP A 161 1.96 -18.80 2.72
CA ASP A 161 3.28 -19.40 2.91
C ASP A 161 3.92 -19.83 1.60
N GLU A 162 3.15 -20.54 0.78
CA GLU A 162 3.63 -21.07 -0.49
C GLU A 162 3.89 -19.93 -1.48
N LYS A 163 3.03 -18.91 -1.49
CA LYS A 163 3.18 -17.72 -2.33
C LYS A 163 4.29 -16.81 -1.86
N HIS A 164 4.48 -16.67 -0.55
CA HIS A 164 5.59 -15.95 0.04
C HIS A 164 6.90 -16.64 -0.33
N GLN A 165 6.97 -17.97 -0.22
CA GLN A 165 8.12 -18.75 -0.66
C GLN A 165 8.36 -18.60 -2.17
N GLN A 166 7.31 -18.54 -3.00
CA GLN A 166 7.46 -18.24 -4.43
C GLN A 166 7.91 -16.80 -4.70
N LEU A 167 7.44 -15.83 -3.92
CA LEU A 167 7.81 -14.41 -4.00
C LEU A 167 9.26 -14.18 -3.58
N LEU A 168 9.66 -14.79 -2.46
CA LEU A 168 11.04 -14.85 -2.04
C LEU A 168 11.85 -15.51 -3.13
N ARG A 169 11.56 -16.74 -3.57
CA ARG A 169 12.33 -17.41 -4.64
C ARG A 169 12.44 -16.62 -5.95
N SER A 170 11.51 -15.72 -6.23
CA SER A 170 11.67 -14.72 -7.30
C SER A 170 12.61 -13.56 -6.95
N GLU A 171 13.60 -13.76 -6.04
CA GLU A 171 14.46 -12.78 -5.34
C GLU A 171 15.07 -11.68 -6.24
N ALA A 172 15.18 -11.91 -7.55
CA ALA A 172 15.47 -10.85 -8.52
C ALA A 172 14.55 -9.62 -8.35
N PHE A 173 13.26 -9.82 -8.05
CA PHE A 173 12.29 -8.73 -7.94
C PHE A 173 12.48 -7.85 -6.69
N TYR A 174 12.82 -8.44 -5.55
CA TYR A 174 13.06 -7.67 -4.32
C TYR A 174 14.42 -6.98 -4.35
N ALA A 175 15.45 -7.63 -4.90
CA ALA A 175 16.73 -6.98 -5.17
C ALA A 175 16.53 -5.79 -6.13
N ASP A 176 15.77 -5.95 -7.21
CA ASP A 176 15.46 -4.88 -8.16
C ASP A 176 14.62 -3.76 -7.53
N LEU A 177 13.63 -4.08 -6.70
CA LEU A 177 12.81 -3.07 -6.02
C LEU A 177 13.64 -2.27 -5.02
N VAL A 178 14.46 -2.94 -4.21
CA VAL A 178 15.38 -2.27 -3.26
C VAL A 178 16.42 -1.46 -4.03
N ALA A 179 16.97 -1.99 -5.12
CA ALA A 179 17.93 -1.29 -5.97
C ALA A 179 17.31 -0.07 -6.67
N GLU A 180 16.07 -0.17 -7.16
CA GLU A 180 15.34 0.91 -7.81
C GLU A 180 14.93 1.99 -6.80
N ILE A 181 14.49 1.61 -5.59
CA ILE A 181 14.25 2.56 -4.50
C ILE A 181 15.54 3.30 -4.14
N ALA A 182 16.66 2.59 -3.98
CA ALA A 182 17.97 3.19 -3.72
C ALA A 182 18.44 4.09 -4.88
N HIS A 183 18.20 3.68 -6.12
CA HIS A 183 18.55 4.45 -7.30
C HIS A 183 17.72 5.74 -7.42
N ARG A 184 16.41 5.67 -7.18
CA ARG A 184 15.53 6.85 -7.12
C ARG A 184 15.94 7.82 -6.01
N ALA A 185 16.28 7.29 -4.83
CA ALA A 185 16.79 8.11 -3.73
C ALA A 185 18.07 8.85 -4.11
N ARG A 186 19.07 8.16 -4.68
CA ARG A 186 20.32 8.78 -5.16
C ARG A 186 20.09 9.86 -6.21
N ARG A 187 19.20 9.61 -7.18
CA ARG A 187 18.86 10.62 -8.21
C ARG A 187 18.17 11.85 -7.61
N ALA A 188 17.30 11.65 -6.63
CA ALA A 188 16.62 12.75 -5.95
C ALA A 188 17.60 13.60 -5.12
N GLU A 189 18.59 12.99 -4.50
CA GLU A 189 19.63 13.68 -3.73
C GLU A 189 20.61 14.44 -4.63
N ALA A 190 21.09 13.82 -5.71
CA ALA A 190 21.95 14.47 -6.70
C ALA A 190 21.27 15.72 -7.32
N ARG A 191 19.96 15.64 -7.58
CA ARG A 191 19.18 16.80 -8.07
C ARG A 191 19.10 17.94 -7.06
N ARG A 192 18.97 17.64 -5.76
CA ARG A 192 18.96 18.67 -4.70
C ARG A 192 20.32 19.36 -4.61
N GLN A 193 21.40 18.60 -4.56
CA GLN A 193 22.76 19.15 -4.52
C GLN A 193 23.06 20.04 -5.74
N ALA A 194 22.63 19.64 -6.93
CA ALA A 194 22.78 20.45 -8.15
C ALA A 194 22.00 21.78 -8.06
N ALA A 195 20.78 21.77 -7.51
CA ALA A 195 19.98 22.98 -7.33
C ALA A 195 20.61 23.94 -6.31
N ASP A 196 21.13 23.43 -5.19
CA ASP A 196 21.80 24.24 -4.17
C ASP A 196 23.08 24.89 -4.71
N THR A 197 23.87 24.15 -5.49
CA THR A 197 25.09 24.66 -6.13
C THR A 197 24.79 25.75 -7.15
N ALA A 198 23.71 25.58 -7.94
CA ALA A 198 23.27 26.59 -8.90
C ALA A 198 22.74 27.87 -8.22
N GLY A 199 22.02 27.73 -7.10
CA GLY A 199 21.54 28.88 -6.32
C GLY A 199 22.69 29.70 -5.70
N ALA A 200 23.75 29.04 -5.24
CA ALA A 200 24.92 29.72 -4.67
C ALA A 200 25.70 30.54 -5.71
N ALA A 201 25.77 30.08 -6.97
CA ALA A 201 26.50 30.76 -8.03
C ALA A 201 25.84 32.08 -8.49
N VAL A 202 24.53 32.24 -8.29
CA VAL A 202 23.78 33.45 -8.70
C VAL A 202 23.89 34.58 -7.65
N SER A 203 24.43 34.30 -6.47
CA SER A 203 24.47 35.22 -5.32
C SER A 203 25.67 36.19 -5.27
N TRP A 204 26.59 36.16 -6.24
CA TRP A 204 27.89 36.85 -6.12
C TRP A 204 28.11 38.09 -7.02
N ASP A 205 27.09 38.52 -7.77
CA ASP A 205 27.18 39.69 -8.68
C ASP A 205 26.41 40.93 -8.18
N GLY A 206 26.29 41.12 -6.85
CA GLY A 206 25.58 42.24 -6.22
C GLY A 206 26.49 43.13 -5.38
#